data_AF-A0A7S0R1U2-F1
#
_entry.id   AF-A0A7S0R1U2-F1
#
_cell.length_a   1.000
_cell.length_b   1.000
_cell.length_c   1.000
_cell.angle_alpha   90.00
_cell.angle_beta   90.00
_cell.angle_gamma   90.00
#
_symmetry.space_group_name_H-M   'P 1'
#
loop_
_entity.id
_entity.type
_entity.pdbx_description
1 polymer ?
#
loop_
_entity_poly.entity_id
_entity_poly.type
_entity_poly.pdbx_seq_one_letter_code
_entity_poly.pdbx_strand_id
1 'polypeptide(L)'
;APLSPAFVLVASRLAVAMETEAVPQVMAQLASSFGSAGQPGDRPAFVPTEVARLLRSAGAGLLQCYVNLHGARAASMVRTSFAATPWRKMKEPRDVRLMVTMLEDELHAIEAEAAQLLEDPPGSRARAGGEAEASDGAGAIDPRVAAVFRSGDMLAAPKPTLGSVLTGVAVRAVKALVEQIRLHTVGRAGYQQLQLDAHHLRLALAPFLDDPALLVALLDVADHAAAERSEDPTPMDLSVIERILSAR
;
A
#
# COMPACT_ATOMS: atom_id res chain seq x y z
N ALA A 1 5.56 -22.73 11.03
CA ALA A 1 6.24 -21.45 10.75
C ALA A 1 5.30 -20.59 9.92
N PRO A 2 5.25 -19.26 10.09
CA PRO A 2 4.50 -18.40 9.16
C PRO A 2 5.06 -18.56 7.73
N LEU A 3 4.19 -18.48 6.73
CA LEU A 3 4.61 -18.50 5.32
C LEU A 3 5.43 -17.23 5.01
N SER A 4 6.51 -17.35 4.25
CA SER A 4 7.27 -16.18 3.81
C SER A 4 6.47 -15.37 2.77
N PRO A 5 6.58 -14.04 2.75
CA PRO A 5 5.91 -13.20 1.74
C PRO A 5 6.22 -13.65 0.30
N ALA A 6 7.49 -13.90 -0.02
CA ALA A 6 7.92 -14.40 -1.32
C ALA A 6 7.18 -15.68 -1.75
N PHE A 7 6.99 -16.64 -0.84
CA PHE A 7 6.24 -17.86 -1.15
C PHE A 7 4.77 -17.56 -1.47
N VAL A 8 4.14 -16.65 -0.70
CA VAL A 8 2.76 -16.24 -0.93
C VAL A 8 2.60 -15.56 -2.29
N LEU A 9 3.57 -14.73 -2.70
CA LEU A 9 3.57 -14.08 -4.01
C LEU A 9 3.74 -15.11 -5.15
N VAL A 10 4.67 -16.06 -5.01
CA VAL A 10 4.83 -17.16 -5.96
C VAL A 10 3.56 -17.99 -6.08
N ALA A 11 2.91 -18.33 -4.96
CA ALA A 11 1.65 -19.08 -4.97
C ALA A 11 0.52 -18.29 -5.65
N SER A 12 0.45 -16.97 -5.43
CA SER A 12 -0.49 -16.09 -6.13
C SER A 12 -0.27 -16.15 -7.65
N ARG A 13 1.00 -16.06 -8.11
CA ARG A 13 1.33 -16.12 -9.53
C ARG A 13 1.13 -17.49 -10.15
N LEU A 14 1.40 -18.56 -9.40
CA LEU A 14 1.09 -19.91 -9.83
C LEU A 14 -0.41 -20.08 -10.07
N ALA A 15 -1.26 -19.55 -9.19
CA ALA A 15 -2.71 -19.63 -9.38
C ALA A 15 -3.16 -18.92 -10.68
N VAL A 16 -2.57 -17.76 -10.98
CA VAL A 16 -2.82 -17.05 -12.26
C VAL A 16 -2.31 -17.86 -13.45
N ALA A 17 -1.09 -18.40 -13.39
CA ALA A 17 -0.53 -19.22 -14.48
C ALA A 17 -1.34 -20.50 -14.72
N MET A 18 -1.82 -21.16 -13.65
CA MET A 18 -2.70 -22.32 -13.76
C MET A 18 -4.02 -21.95 -14.44
N GLU A 19 -4.56 -20.76 -14.16
CA GLU A 19 -5.77 -20.27 -14.83
C GLU A 19 -5.53 -20.02 -16.33
N THR A 20 -4.43 -19.36 -16.69
CA THR A 20 -4.17 -18.91 -18.07
C THR A 20 -3.59 -20.01 -18.97
N GLU A 21 -2.86 -20.96 -18.41
CA GLU A 21 -2.12 -21.98 -19.17
C GLU A 21 -2.65 -23.39 -18.89
N ALA A 22 -2.74 -23.78 -17.62
CA ALA A 22 -3.08 -25.17 -17.27
C ALA A 22 -4.54 -25.51 -17.60
N VAL A 23 -5.49 -24.61 -17.31
CA VAL A 23 -6.91 -24.84 -17.63
C VAL A 23 -7.13 -25.05 -19.14
N PRO A 24 -6.61 -24.19 -20.05
CA PRO A 24 -6.68 -24.44 -21.49
C PRO A 24 -5.97 -25.72 -21.95
N GLN A 25 -4.80 -26.03 -21.39
CA GLN A 25 -4.07 -27.27 -21.73
C GLN A 25 -4.86 -28.52 -21.35
N VAL A 26 -5.42 -28.56 -20.13
CA VAL A 26 -6.30 -29.66 -19.68
C VAL A 26 -7.51 -29.79 -20.60
N MET A 27 -8.10 -28.67 -21.02
CA MET A 27 -9.21 -28.69 -21.98
C MET A 27 -8.82 -29.32 -23.33
N ALA A 28 -7.67 -28.95 -23.89
CA ALA A 28 -7.19 -29.52 -25.15
C ALA A 28 -6.89 -31.04 -25.02
N GLN A 29 -6.31 -31.46 -23.90
CA GLN A 29 -6.03 -32.87 -23.62
C GLN A 29 -7.31 -33.70 -23.47
N LEU A 30 -8.32 -33.17 -22.77
CA LEU A 30 -9.62 -33.83 -22.64
C LEU A 30 -10.34 -33.94 -23.98
N ALA A 31 -10.34 -32.87 -24.78
CA ALA A 31 -10.97 -32.85 -26.10
C ALA A 31 -10.33 -33.86 -27.07
N SER A 32 -9.00 -33.99 -27.05
CA SER A 32 -8.27 -34.95 -27.89
C SER A 32 -8.44 -36.41 -27.44
N SER A 33 -8.56 -36.65 -26.13
CA SER A 33 -8.64 -38.01 -25.56
C SER A 33 -10.05 -38.61 -25.62
N PHE A 34 -11.09 -37.78 -25.45
CA PHE A 34 -12.48 -38.25 -25.27
C PHE A 34 -13.46 -37.74 -26.34
N GLY A 35 -13.03 -36.83 -27.23
CA GLY A 35 -13.91 -36.15 -28.17
C GLY A 35 -14.88 -35.16 -27.49
N SER A 36 -15.69 -34.47 -28.26
CA SER A 36 -16.58 -33.39 -27.75
C SER A 36 -17.93 -33.87 -27.19
N ALA A 37 -18.10 -35.17 -26.91
CA ALA A 37 -19.40 -35.77 -26.62
C ALA A 37 -19.54 -36.17 -25.14
N GLY A 38 -20.07 -35.26 -24.32
CA GLY A 38 -20.63 -35.62 -23.01
C GLY A 38 -22.05 -36.21 -23.19
N GLN A 39 -22.42 -37.20 -22.37
CA GLN A 39 -23.80 -37.68 -22.33
C GLN A 39 -24.74 -36.55 -21.84
N PRO A 40 -25.90 -36.35 -22.49
CA PRO A 40 -26.86 -35.34 -22.05
C PRO A 40 -27.40 -35.72 -20.67
N GLY A 41 -27.16 -34.87 -19.67
CA GLY A 41 -27.73 -34.98 -18.32
C GLY A 41 -26.73 -35.09 -17.18
N ASP A 42 -25.45 -35.39 -17.46
CA ASP A 42 -24.43 -35.50 -16.42
C ASP A 42 -23.53 -34.27 -16.35
N ARG A 43 -23.19 -33.83 -15.13
CA ARG A 43 -22.31 -32.67 -14.94
C ARG A 43 -20.89 -33.10 -15.33
N PRO A 44 -20.19 -32.39 -16.24
CA PRO A 44 -18.84 -32.79 -16.62
C PRO A 44 -17.92 -32.73 -15.39
N ALA A 45 -17.07 -33.75 -15.22
CA ALA A 45 -16.13 -33.87 -14.11
C ALA A 45 -15.14 -32.68 -14.05
N PHE A 46 -14.92 -32.01 -15.19
CA PHE A 46 -14.10 -30.81 -15.29
C PHE A 46 -14.94 -29.67 -15.89
N VAL A 47 -15.12 -28.59 -15.12
CA VAL A 47 -15.80 -27.37 -15.54
C VAL A 47 -14.76 -26.25 -15.62
N PRO A 48 -14.25 -25.89 -16.81
CA PRO A 48 -13.09 -25.00 -16.94
C PRO A 48 -13.34 -23.62 -16.33
N THR A 49 -14.55 -23.10 -16.51
CA THR A 49 -14.97 -21.80 -16.00
C THR A 49 -14.97 -21.77 -14.47
N GLU A 50 -15.37 -22.85 -13.82
CA GLU A 50 -15.38 -22.95 -12.36
C GLU A 50 -13.97 -23.09 -11.80
N VAL A 51 -13.14 -23.93 -12.42
CA VAL A 51 -11.73 -24.08 -12.02
C VAL A 51 -10.97 -22.77 -12.21
N ALA A 52 -11.15 -22.08 -13.34
CA ALA A 52 -10.57 -20.77 -13.59
C ALA A 52 -11.02 -19.74 -12.54
N ARG A 53 -12.31 -19.69 -12.22
CA ARG A 53 -12.87 -18.81 -11.19
C ARG A 53 -12.25 -19.06 -9.81
N LEU A 54 -12.07 -20.32 -9.42
CA LEU A 54 -11.45 -20.69 -8.15
C LEU A 54 -9.97 -20.30 -8.11
N LEU A 55 -9.22 -20.56 -9.19
CA LEU A 55 -7.81 -20.18 -9.31
C LEU A 55 -7.64 -18.65 -9.24
N ARG A 56 -8.48 -17.90 -9.94
CA ARG A 56 -8.49 -16.44 -9.89
C ARG A 56 -8.75 -15.91 -8.48
N SER A 57 -9.76 -16.48 -7.81
CA SER A 57 -10.11 -16.09 -6.44
C SER A 57 -8.98 -16.43 -5.46
N ALA A 58 -8.35 -17.58 -5.61
CA ALA A 58 -7.21 -17.98 -4.79
C ALA A 58 -5.99 -17.07 -5.03
N GLY A 59 -5.67 -16.78 -6.29
CA GLY A 59 -4.59 -15.87 -6.66
C GLY A 59 -4.77 -14.47 -6.08
N ALA A 60 -5.98 -13.91 -6.18
CA ALA A 60 -6.32 -12.61 -5.60
C ALA A 60 -6.23 -12.63 -4.05
N GLY A 61 -6.73 -13.68 -3.40
CA GLY A 61 -6.64 -13.83 -1.94
C GLY A 61 -5.19 -13.95 -1.45
N LEU A 62 -4.34 -14.69 -2.18
CA LEU A 62 -2.92 -14.81 -1.88
C LEU A 62 -2.19 -13.48 -2.08
N LEU A 63 -2.51 -12.72 -3.13
CA LEU A 63 -1.92 -11.39 -3.33
C LEU A 63 -2.33 -10.41 -2.23
N GLN A 64 -3.58 -10.43 -1.79
CA GLN A 64 -4.03 -9.68 -0.63
C GLN A 64 -3.28 -10.10 0.63
N CYS A 65 -3.03 -11.39 0.82
CA CYS A 65 -2.23 -11.90 1.95
C CYS A 65 -0.79 -11.36 1.91
N TYR A 66 -0.16 -11.31 0.73
CA TYR A 66 1.16 -10.72 0.53
C TYR A 66 1.20 -9.24 0.97
N VAL A 67 0.26 -8.42 0.47
CA VAL A 67 0.10 -7.02 0.88
C VAL A 67 -0.14 -6.91 2.39
N ASN A 68 -0.91 -7.83 2.97
CA ASN A 68 -1.20 -7.83 4.39
C ASN A 68 0.02 -8.21 5.26
N LEU A 69 0.92 -9.07 4.79
CA LEU A 69 2.15 -9.38 5.53
C LEU A 69 3.07 -8.16 5.60
N HIS A 70 3.36 -7.55 4.45
CA HIS A 70 4.20 -6.35 4.40
C HIS A 70 3.57 -5.14 5.08
N GLY A 71 2.27 -4.90 4.85
CA GLY A 71 1.55 -3.82 5.51
C GLY A 71 1.48 -3.98 7.03
N ALA A 72 1.44 -5.20 7.56
CA ALA A 72 1.48 -5.44 9.00
C ALA A 72 2.86 -5.11 9.59
N ARG A 73 3.94 -5.43 8.85
CA ARG A 73 5.31 -5.09 9.20
C ARG A 73 5.53 -3.58 9.22
N ALA A 74 5.14 -2.88 8.14
CA ALA A 74 5.20 -1.42 8.05
C ALA A 74 4.40 -0.74 9.16
N ALA A 75 3.17 -1.20 9.42
CA ALA A 75 2.37 -0.70 10.52
C ALA A 75 3.02 -0.97 11.90
N SER A 76 3.75 -2.08 12.06
CA SER A 76 4.49 -2.35 13.30
C SER A 76 5.64 -1.38 13.49
N MET A 77 6.38 -1.05 12.43
CA MET A 77 7.46 -0.05 12.48
C MET A 77 6.94 1.30 12.96
N VAL A 78 5.76 1.70 12.44
CA VAL A 78 5.07 2.92 12.86
C VAL A 78 4.72 2.86 14.36
N ARG A 79 4.03 1.81 14.80
CA ARG A 79 3.63 1.65 16.21
C ARG A 79 4.83 1.66 17.16
N THR A 80 5.88 0.92 16.84
CA THR A 80 7.10 0.85 17.66
C THR A 80 7.80 2.21 17.75
N SER A 81 7.92 2.93 16.63
CA SER A 81 8.50 4.28 16.60
C SER A 81 7.71 5.27 17.46
N PHE A 82 6.38 5.26 17.34
CA PHE A 82 5.51 6.17 18.10
C PHE A 82 5.57 5.91 19.61
N ALA A 83 5.54 4.64 20.02
CA ALA A 83 5.57 4.28 21.44
C ALA A 83 6.88 4.71 22.14
N ALA A 84 8.00 4.75 21.43
CA ALA A 84 9.30 5.13 21.96
C ALA A 84 9.53 6.66 21.99
N THR A 85 8.66 7.46 21.38
CA THR A 85 8.90 8.89 21.13
C THR A 85 8.24 9.79 22.19
N PRO A 86 8.98 10.67 22.89
CA PRO A 86 8.40 11.62 23.84
C PRO A 86 7.79 12.85 23.14
N TRP A 87 6.65 12.67 22.46
CA TRP A 87 5.99 13.65 21.59
C TRP A 87 5.78 15.07 22.14
N ARG A 88 5.47 15.19 23.43
CA ARG A 88 5.28 16.49 24.10
C ARG A 88 6.57 17.27 24.32
N LYS A 89 7.70 16.57 24.48
CA LYS A 89 9.00 17.13 24.87
C LYS A 89 10.01 17.06 23.73
N MET A 90 9.55 16.88 22.50
CA MET A 90 10.42 16.88 21.33
C MET A 90 11.13 18.22 21.19
N LYS A 91 12.35 18.15 20.65
CA LYS A 91 13.11 19.32 20.23
C LYS A 91 12.73 19.67 18.80
N GLU A 92 13.08 20.89 18.39
CA GLU A 92 12.84 21.38 17.05
C GLU A 92 13.36 20.40 15.97
N PRO A 93 12.56 20.10 14.93
CA PRO A 93 12.93 19.16 13.88
C PRO A 93 14.19 19.61 13.14
N ARG A 94 15.10 18.66 12.89
CA ARG A 94 16.34 18.90 12.12
C ARG A 94 16.56 17.89 11.00
N ASP A 95 15.84 16.78 11.07
CA ASP A 95 15.87 15.70 10.12
C ASP A 95 14.58 14.89 10.27
N VAL A 96 14.25 14.07 9.28
CA VAL A 96 13.14 13.11 9.37
C VAL A 96 13.50 12.00 10.35
N ARG A 97 12.48 11.38 10.97
CA ARG A 97 12.72 10.26 11.88
C ARG A 97 13.13 9.00 11.13
N LEU A 98 13.94 8.15 11.76
CA LEU A 98 14.40 6.86 11.20
C LEU A 98 13.27 5.96 10.67
N MET A 99 12.10 6.01 11.31
CA MET A 99 10.92 5.26 10.84
C MET A 99 10.56 5.60 9.39
N VAL A 100 10.73 6.86 8.97
CA VAL A 100 10.40 7.33 7.63
C VAL A 100 11.32 6.68 6.60
N THR A 101 12.64 6.71 6.82
CA THR A 101 13.62 6.05 5.94
C THR A 101 13.45 4.53 5.93
N MET A 102 13.14 3.93 7.08
CA MET A 102 12.91 2.48 7.11
C MET A 102 11.65 2.08 6.31
N LEU A 103 10.62 2.92 6.28
CA LEU A 103 9.42 2.66 5.47
C LEU A 103 9.72 2.76 3.97
N GLU A 104 10.55 3.73 3.57
CA GLU A 104 11.07 3.85 2.20
C GLU A 104 11.88 2.62 1.81
N ASP A 105 12.82 2.19 2.66
CA ASP A 105 13.62 0.98 2.45
C ASP A 105 12.76 -0.29 2.31
N GLU A 106 11.71 -0.42 3.14
CA GLU A 106 10.78 -1.55 3.05
C GLU A 106 10.00 -1.55 1.72
N LEU A 107 9.60 -0.38 1.20
CA LEU A 107 8.94 -0.30 -0.11
C LEU A 107 9.90 -0.65 -1.25
N HIS A 108 11.15 -0.20 -1.21
CA HIS A 108 12.18 -0.62 -2.17
C HIS A 108 12.43 -2.13 -2.13
N ALA A 109 12.46 -2.73 -0.95
CA ALA A 109 12.62 -4.18 -0.82
C ALA A 109 11.42 -4.95 -1.42
N ILE A 110 10.20 -4.49 -1.15
CA ILE A 110 8.97 -5.05 -1.76
C ILE A 110 9.00 -4.89 -3.27
N GLU A 111 9.48 -3.74 -3.76
CA GLU A 111 9.61 -3.49 -5.18
C GLU A 111 10.55 -4.49 -5.85
N ALA A 112 11.76 -4.65 -5.30
CA ALA A 112 12.76 -5.57 -5.82
C ALA A 112 12.29 -7.04 -5.78
N GLU A 113 11.50 -7.43 -4.77
CA GLU A 113 10.91 -8.76 -4.67
C GLU A 113 9.78 -8.95 -5.69
N ALA A 114 8.82 -8.03 -5.73
CA ALA A 114 7.62 -8.18 -6.54
C ALA A 114 7.85 -7.94 -8.04
N ALA A 115 8.83 -7.12 -8.42
CA ALA A 115 9.21 -6.90 -9.82
C ALA A 115 9.73 -8.16 -10.52
N GLN A 116 10.16 -9.19 -9.77
CA GLN A 116 10.60 -10.47 -10.34
C GLN A 116 9.43 -11.31 -10.87
N LEU A 117 8.21 -11.04 -10.39
CA LEU A 117 7.06 -11.91 -10.57
C LEU A 117 5.83 -11.18 -11.13
N LEU A 118 5.71 -9.88 -10.87
CA LEU A 118 4.61 -9.03 -11.34
C LEU A 118 5.06 -8.21 -12.55
N GLU A 119 4.19 -8.17 -13.56
CA GLU A 119 4.37 -7.33 -14.73
C GLU A 119 3.53 -6.06 -14.56
N ASP A 120 4.15 -4.90 -14.76
CA ASP A 120 3.41 -3.64 -14.83
C ASP A 120 2.90 -3.41 -16.26
N PRO A 121 1.66 -2.88 -16.41
CA PRO A 121 1.20 -2.41 -17.70
C PRO A 121 2.13 -1.29 -18.24
N PRO A 122 2.40 -1.24 -19.55
CA PRO A 122 3.21 -0.17 -20.13
C PRO A 122 2.56 1.20 -19.84
N GLY A 123 3.35 2.11 -19.26
CA GLY A 123 2.93 3.48 -18.96
C GLY A 123 2.38 3.74 -17.56
N SER A 124 2.23 2.73 -16.70
CA SER A 124 1.72 2.92 -15.32
C SER A 124 2.61 3.82 -14.46
N ARG A 125 3.93 3.85 -14.72
CA ARG A 125 4.91 4.63 -13.94
C ARG A 125 5.31 5.96 -14.55
N ALA A 126 5.02 6.18 -15.83
CA ALA A 126 5.42 7.40 -16.55
C ALA A 126 4.61 8.65 -16.15
N ARG A 127 3.59 8.51 -15.30
CA ARG A 127 2.72 9.61 -14.84
C ARG A 127 3.08 10.20 -13.48
N ALA A 128 4.05 9.62 -12.76
CA ALA A 128 4.43 10.06 -11.42
C ALA A 128 5.29 11.35 -11.38
N GLY A 129 5.67 11.90 -12.54
CA GLY A 129 6.46 13.14 -12.63
C GLY A 129 5.67 14.44 -12.72
N GLY A 130 4.34 14.40 -12.58
CA GLY A 130 3.52 15.62 -12.50
C GLY A 130 3.53 16.16 -11.08
N GLU A 131 4.02 17.39 -10.90
CA GLU A 131 3.99 18.12 -9.64
C GLU A 131 2.60 18.00 -9.00
N ALA A 132 2.51 17.26 -7.89
CA ALA A 132 1.29 17.14 -7.13
C ALA A 132 1.05 18.48 -6.42
N GLU A 133 0.43 19.43 -7.11
CA GLU A 133 -0.01 20.71 -6.55
C GLU A 133 -0.82 20.44 -5.26
N ALA A 134 -0.46 21.17 -4.19
CA ALA A 134 -1.19 21.14 -2.94
C ALA A 134 -2.61 21.65 -3.18
N SER A 135 -3.60 20.81 -2.90
CA SER A 135 -5.01 21.21 -2.93
C SER A 135 -5.30 22.10 -1.73
N ASP A 136 -5.32 23.41 -1.95
CA ASP A 136 -5.97 24.37 -1.06
C ASP A 136 -7.49 24.19 -1.21
N GLY A 137 -8.10 23.42 -0.30
CA GLY A 137 -9.47 22.96 -0.47
C GLY A 137 -10.13 22.57 0.85
N ALA A 138 -10.80 23.54 1.47
CA ALA A 138 -11.58 23.39 2.68
C ALA A 138 -12.62 22.24 2.61
N GLY A 139 -12.52 21.31 3.56
CA GLY A 139 -13.68 20.68 4.21
C GLY A 139 -14.30 19.41 3.63
N ALA A 140 -13.94 18.96 2.42
CA ALA A 140 -14.45 17.70 1.87
C ALA A 140 -13.38 16.60 1.92
N ILE A 141 -13.52 15.66 2.86
CA ILE A 141 -12.68 14.45 2.89
C ILE A 141 -12.92 13.67 1.59
N ASP A 142 -11.86 13.40 0.83
CA ASP A 142 -11.92 12.55 -0.36
C ASP A 142 -12.70 11.26 -0.02
N PRO A 143 -13.77 10.92 -0.77
CA PRO A 143 -14.59 9.75 -0.47
C PRO A 143 -13.80 8.44 -0.41
N ARG A 144 -12.65 8.37 -1.08
CA ARG A 144 -11.69 7.25 -1.06
C ARG A 144 -10.94 7.17 0.26
N VAL A 145 -10.49 8.31 0.78
CA VAL A 145 -9.90 8.42 2.13
C VAL A 145 -10.91 8.00 3.18
N ALA A 146 -12.15 8.48 3.06
CA ALA A 146 -13.22 8.09 3.97
C ALA A 146 -13.53 6.58 3.89
N ALA A 147 -13.42 5.96 2.72
CA ALA A 147 -13.57 4.51 2.56
C ALA A 147 -12.44 3.74 3.26
N VAL A 148 -11.20 4.21 3.12
CA VAL A 148 -10.01 3.62 3.75
C VAL A 148 -10.15 3.58 5.28
N PHE A 149 -10.69 4.62 5.91
CA PHE A 149 -10.85 4.68 7.37
C PHE A 149 -12.14 4.03 7.90
N ARG A 150 -13.21 3.89 7.09
CA ARG A 150 -14.45 3.21 7.52
C ARG A 150 -14.33 1.69 7.54
N SER A 151 -13.68 1.12 6.54
CA SER A 151 -13.54 -0.32 6.37
C SER A 151 -12.08 -0.64 6.60
N GLY A 152 -11.74 -1.25 7.74
CA GLY A 152 -10.37 -1.47 8.22
C GLY A 152 -9.34 -1.96 7.18
N ASP A 153 -9.77 -2.52 6.05
CA ASP A 153 -8.91 -3.03 4.97
C ASP A 153 -9.32 -2.71 3.52
N MET A 154 -10.39 -1.97 3.22
CA MET A 154 -10.83 -1.84 1.82
C MET A 154 -10.20 -0.66 1.07
N LEU A 155 -8.94 -0.86 0.64
CA LEU A 155 -8.67 -0.58 -0.76
C LEU A 155 -9.38 -1.64 -1.62
N ALA A 156 -9.65 -1.34 -2.89
CA ALA A 156 -10.01 -2.41 -3.82
C ALA A 156 -8.94 -3.52 -3.74
N ALA A 157 -9.37 -4.79 -3.84
CA ALA A 157 -8.44 -5.91 -3.81
C ALA A 157 -7.27 -5.66 -4.77
N PRO A 158 -6.01 -5.90 -4.34
CA PRO A 158 -4.85 -5.52 -5.11
C PRO A 158 -4.89 -6.21 -6.46
N LYS A 159 -4.60 -5.45 -7.51
CA LYS A 159 -4.34 -6.01 -8.83
C LYS A 159 -2.96 -6.66 -8.82
N PRO A 160 -2.71 -7.69 -9.65
CA PRO A 160 -1.40 -8.34 -9.77
C PRO A 160 -0.40 -7.45 -10.54
N THR A 161 -0.28 -6.19 -10.13
CA THR A 161 0.66 -5.18 -10.62
C THR A 161 1.49 -4.67 -9.46
N LEU A 162 2.69 -4.19 -9.75
CA LEU A 162 3.61 -3.74 -8.73
C LEU A 162 3.11 -2.49 -8.02
N GLY A 163 2.61 -1.51 -8.78
CA GLY A 163 2.04 -0.28 -8.24
C GLY A 163 0.84 -0.51 -7.31
N SER A 164 -0.02 -1.50 -7.60
CA SER A 164 -1.18 -1.81 -6.74
C SER A 164 -0.75 -2.45 -5.42
N VAL A 165 0.29 -3.28 -5.44
CA VAL A 165 0.85 -3.91 -4.24
C VAL A 165 1.52 -2.86 -3.36
N LEU A 166 2.38 -2.02 -3.94
CA LEU A 166 3.08 -0.93 -3.23
C LEU A 166 2.08 0.07 -2.64
N THR A 167 1.04 0.42 -3.39
CA THR A 167 -0.06 1.27 -2.89
C THR A 167 -0.77 0.65 -1.69
N GLY A 168 -1.08 -0.64 -1.75
CA GLY A 168 -1.71 -1.34 -0.62
C GLY A 168 -0.88 -1.28 0.66
N VAL A 169 0.44 -1.49 0.56
CA VAL A 169 1.35 -1.44 1.70
C VAL A 169 1.51 -0.02 2.23
N ALA A 170 1.74 0.96 1.34
CA ALA A 170 1.89 2.37 1.71
C ALA A 170 0.66 2.91 2.42
N VAL A 171 -0.54 2.64 1.88
CA VAL A 171 -1.79 3.06 2.52
C VAL A 171 -1.94 2.46 3.90
N ARG A 172 -1.58 1.18 4.10
CA ARG A 172 -1.65 0.56 5.43
C ARG A 172 -0.65 1.17 6.42
N ALA A 173 0.54 1.54 5.96
CA ALA A 173 1.52 2.27 6.78
C ALA A 173 1.00 3.65 7.20
N VAL A 174 0.44 4.43 6.25
CA VAL A 174 -0.09 5.77 6.52
C VAL A 174 -1.35 5.72 7.40
N LYS A 175 -2.22 4.72 7.23
CA LYS A 175 -3.34 4.49 8.17
C LYS A 175 -2.84 4.28 9.60
N ALA A 176 -1.84 3.40 9.77
CA ALA A 176 -1.25 3.15 11.06
C ALA A 176 -0.63 4.43 11.65
N LEU A 177 -0.02 5.27 10.81
CA LEU A 177 0.51 6.59 11.20
C LEU A 177 -0.62 7.49 11.75
N VAL A 178 -1.70 7.66 11.00
CA VAL A 178 -2.87 8.46 11.42
C VAL A 178 -3.44 7.94 12.74
N GLU A 179 -3.63 6.62 12.85
CA GLU A 179 -4.14 5.99 14.07
C GLU A 179 -3.21 6.25 15.26
N GLN A 180 -1.89 6.11 15.08
CA GLN A 180 -0.93 6.39 16.16
C GLN A 180 -0.94 7.87 16.54
N ILE A 181 -0.99 8.80 15.59
CA ILE A 181 -1.08 10.24 15.89
C ILE A 181 -2.29 10.53 16.78
N ARG A 182 -3.47 10.00 16.45
CA ARG A 182 -4.71 10.19 17.22
C ARG A 182 -4.63 9.73 18.67
N LEU A 183 -3.78 8.75 18.97
CA LEU A 183 -3.60 8.19 20.32
C LEU A 183 -2.62 8.99 21.20
N HIS A 184 -1.87 9.93 20.63
CA HIS A 184 -0.85 10.68 21.36
C HIS A 184 -1.27 12.14 21.50
N THR A 185 -0.75 12.84 22.51
CA THR A 185 -0.74 14.31 22.52
C THR A 185 0.64 14.76 22.12
N VAL A 186 0.72 15.74 21.23
CA VAL A 186 1.98 16.24 20.69
C VAL A 186 2.20 17.69 21.13
N GLY A 187 3.45 18.06 21.40
CA GLY A 187 3.81 19.47 21.58
C GLY A 187 4.11 20.12 20.22
N ARG A 188 4.34 21.43 20.18
CA ARG A 188 4.65 22.18 18.94
C ARG A 188 5.72 21.49 18.08
N ALA A 189 6.89 21.20 18.67
CA ALA A 189 7.98 20.58 17.93
C ALA A 189 7.65 19.14 17.47
N GLY A 190 6.82 18.42 18.23
CA GLY A 190 6.32 17.11 17.81
C GLY A 190 5.35 17.20 16.63
N TYR A 191 4.46 18.20 16.63
CA TYR A 191 3.60 18.50 15.48
C TYR A 191 4.44 18.85 14.25
N GLN A 192 5.39 19.78 14.37
CA GLN A 192 6.29 20.17 13.28
C GLN A 192 7.13 18.99 12.74
N GLN A 193 7.56 18.07 13.61
CA GLN A 193 8.24 16.84 13.17
C GLN A 193 7.32 15.95 12.34
N LEU A 194 6.04 15.80 12.72
CA LEU A 194 5.07 15.04 11.94
C LEU A 194 4.84 15.65 10.56
N GLN A 195 4.85 16.98 10.45
CA GLN A 195 4.76 17.68 9.17
C GLN A 195 5.98 17.43 8.28
N LEU A 196 7.19 17.53 8.86
CA LEU A 196 8.43 17.21 8.16
C LEU A 196 8.45 15.76 7.66
N ASP A 197 8.08 14.80 8.52
CA ASP A 197 8.02 13.39 8.17
C ASP A 197 6.96 13.12 7.08
N ALA A 198 5.78 13.72 7.19
CA ALA A 198 4.71 13.56 6.19
C ALA A 198 5.12 14.12 4.84
N HIS A 199 5.78 15.28 4.80
CA HIS A 199 6.29 15.86 3.57
C HIS A 199 7.34 14.95 2.91
N HIS A 200 8.26 14.38 3.70
CA HIS A 200 9.23 13.44 3.15
C HIS A 200 8.55 12.15 2.65
N LEU A 201 7.61 11.57 3.40
CA LEU A 201 6.85 10.39 2.95
C LEU A 201 6.10 10.65 1.63
N ARG A 202 5.57 11.86 1.43
CA ARG A 202 4.95 12.25 0.15
C ARG A 202 5.94 12.13 -1.00
N LEU A 203 7.15 12.67 -0.84
CA LEU A 203 8.19 12.66 -1.87
C LEU A 203 8.77 11.26 -2.09
N ALA A 204 9.09 10.56 -1.01
CA ALA A 204 9.72 9.25 -1.04
C ALA A 204 8.78 8.17 -1.56
N LEU A 205 7.50 8.17 -1.15
CA LEU A 205 6.58 7.09 -1.50
C LEU A 205 5.86 7.33 -2.85
N ALA A 206 5.64 8.58 -3.28
CA ALA A 206 4.91 8.87 -4.52
C ALA A 206 5.42 8.14 -5.78
N PRO A 207 6.73 8.00 -6.03
CA PRO A 207 7.25 7.29 -7.21
C PRO A 207 6.84 5.81 -7.30
N PHE A 208 6.49 5.19 -6.17
CA PHE A 208 6.11 3.78 -6.10
C PHE A 208 4.64 3.53 -6.43
N LEU A 209 3.78 4.55 -6.38
CA LEU A 209 2.34 4.37 -6.32
C LEU A 209 1.67 4.63 -7.67
N ASP A 210 0.64 3.84 -7.98
CA ASP A 210 -0.23 4.09 -9.14
C ASP A 210 -1.07 5.37 -8.96
N ASP A 211 -1.33 5.75 -7.70
CA ASP A 211 -2.12 6.92 -7.34
C ASP A 211 -1.47 7.75 -6.23
N PRO A 212 -0.55 8.65 -6.60
CA PRO A 212 0.07 9.58 -5.64
C PRO A 212 -0.94 10.52 -4.98
N ALA A 213 -2.06 10.85 -5.63
CA ALA A 213 -3.05 11.75 -5.05
C ALA A 213 -3.75 11.14 -3.83
N LEU A 214 -3.97 9.81 -3.83
CA LEU A 214 -4.46 9.11 -2.64
C LEU A 214 -3.48 9.20 -1.47
N LEU A 215 -2.17 9.05 -1.74
CA LEU A 215 -1.15 9.20 -0.71
C LEU A 215 -1.17 10.60 -0.09
N VAL A 216 -1.25 11.62 -0.94
CA VAL A 216 -1.39 13.02 -0.53
C VAL A 216 -2.59 13.19 0.39
N ALA A 217 -3.77 12.77 -0.04
CA ALA A 217 -4.99 12.94 0.73
C ALA A 217 -4.95 12.18 2.09
N LEU A 218 -4.25 11.04 2.17
CA LEU A 218 -4.05 10.32 3.43
C LEU A 218 -3.06 11.03 4.37
N LEU A 219 -2.01 11.63 3.82
CA LEU A 219 -1.03 12.41 4.59
C LEU A 219 -1.64 13.73 5.09
N ASP A 220 -2.54 14.36 4.32
CA ASP A 220 -3.29 15.53 4.78
C ASP A 220 -4.20 15.17 5.98
N VAL A 221 -4.79 13.97 6.00
CA VAL A 221 -5.49 13.47 7.19
C VAL A 221 -4.55 13.26 8.38
N ALA A 222 -3.30 12.86 8.13
CA ALA A 222 -2.31 12.72 9.20
C ALA A 222 -1.91 14.08 9.79
N ASP A 223 -1.70 15.09 8.95
CA ASP A 223 -1.43 16.47 9.36
C ASP A 223 -2.60 17.04 10.17
N HIS A 224 -3.83 16.88 9.68
CA HIS A 224 -5.03 17.34 10.41
C HIS A 224 -5.17 16.65 11.76
N ALA A 225 -4.99 15.32 11.81
CA ALA A 225 -4.99 14.58 13.07
C ALA A 225 -3.87 15.05 14.02
N ALA A 226 -2.71 15.43 13.49
CA ALA A 226 -1.61 15.94 14.30
C ALA A 226 -1.93 17.33 14.88
N ALA A 227 -2.55 18.20 14.08
CA ALA A 227 -3.00 19.51 14.53
C ALA A 227 -4.05 19.42 15.65
N GLU A 228 -5.06 18.54 15.49
CA GLU A 228 -6.09 18.30 16.53
C GLU A 228 -5.49 17.77 17.85
N ARG A 229 -4.38 17.04 17.76
CA ARG A 229 -3.70 16.44 18.91
C ARG A 229 -2.57 17.30 19.47
N SER A 230 -2.32 18.46 18.87
CA SER A 230 -1.24 19.37 19.29
C SER A 230 -1.69 20.33 20.37
N GLU A 231 -0.83 20.56 21.37
CA GLU A 231 -1.03 21.60 22.38
C GLU A 231 -0.79 23.02 21.83
N ASP A 232 0.02 23.12 20.78
CA ASP A 232 0.29 24.34 20.02
C ASP A 232 0.39 23.93 18.54
N PRO A 233 -0.70 24.02 17.76
CA PRO A 233 -0.74 23.62 16.35
C PRO A 233 -0.14 24.69 15.43
N THR A 234 0.91 25.39 15.86
CA THR A 234 1.64 26.31 14.98
C THR A 234 2.42 25.51 13.93
N PRO A 235 2.09 25.63 12.63
CA PRO A 235 2.75 24.86 11.58
C PRO A 235 4.23 25.25 11.43
N MET A 236 4.99 24.33 10.85
CA MET A 236 6.34 24.59 10.37
C MET A 236 6.29 25.28 9.01
N ASP A 237 7.10 26.32 8.81
CA ASP A 237 7.19 26.98 7.51
C ASP A 237 7.70 26.01 6.44
N LEU A 238 7.03 25.98 5.29
CA LEU A 238 7.37 25.07 4.19
C LEU A 238 8.82 25.25 3.71
N SER A 239 9.32 26.49 3.65
CA SER A 239 10.71 26.77 3.27
C SER A 239 11.72 26.16 4.25
N VAL A 240 11.36 25.98 5.52
CA VAL A 240 12.21 25.31 6.52
C VAL A 240 12.19 23.81 6.29
N ILE A 241 11.02 23.23 5.99
CA ILE A 241 10.89 21.81 5.62
C ILE A 241 11.75 21.51 4.40
N GLU A 242 11.58 22.26 3.31
CA GLU A 242 12.34 22.10 2.06
C GLU A 242 13.84 22.22 2.29
N ARG A 243 14.26 23.19 3.11
CA ARG A 243 15.68 23.36 3.47
C ARG A 243 16.25 22.18 4.26
N ILE A 244 15.48 21.60 5.18
CA ILE A 244 15.93 20.41 5.92
C ILE A 244 16.06 19.23 4.97
N LEU A 245 15.07 19.01 4.09
CA LEU A 245 15.05 17.86 3.19
C LEU A 245 16.11 17.94 2.08
N SER A 246 16.38 19.14 1.56
CA SER A 246 17.45 19.37 0.56
C SER A 246 18.87 19.28 1.11
N ALA A 247 19.03 19.30 2.45
CA ALA A 247 20.33 19.13 3.10
C ALA A 247 20.67 17.66 3.41
N ARG A 248 19.78 16.71 3.06
CA ARG A 248 20.02 15.26 3.13
C ARG A 248 20.62 14.76 1.83
#